data_AF-A0A2E0XY68-F1
#
_entry.id   AF-A0A2E0XY68-F1
#
_cell.length_a   1.000
_cell.length_b   1.000
_cell.length_c   1.000
_cell.angle_alpha   90.00
_cell.angle_beta   90.00
_cell.angle_gamma   90.00
#
_symmetry.space_group_name_H-M   'P 1'
#
loop_
_entity.id
_entity.type
_entity.pdbx_description
1 polymer ?
#
loop_
_entity_poly.entity_id
_entity_poly.type
_entity_poly.pdbx_seq_one_letter_code
_entity_poly.pdbx_strand_id
1 'polypeptide(L)'
;MVVGSRSRMSRMCMVASYRPAKHIRHGSVVTPFILFSSMTDRSEIPWPTVKRLSLYLREAERRIEAGATTVSSRQLGEANDIAGTQVRKDLGHFGQIGKSGIGYQATNLVMTLRRILGLNRSWRAVVVGVGNIGRAILGYPQFSQRGFHVIAAFDQNQAVVGEKIGGVEVHGMEALIDFIENEDIHLGLLAVPSEVSQQVAELLVEAGIKGILNFAPNRLLVPVGVVSVDLSRSLEMLAFQVSSGLTGEPPLGD
;
A
#
# COMPACT_ATOMS: atom_id res chain seq x y z
N MET A 1 -63.18 -17.88 11.18
CA MET A 1 -64.42 -17.67 10.40
C MET A 1 -64.92 -16.29 10.77
N VAL A 2 -65.05 -15.25 9.96
CA VAL A 2 -65.28 -15.00 8.51
C VAL A 2 -64.69 -13.58 8.27
N VAL A 3 -63.66 -13.35 7.44
CA VAL A 3 -63.61 -13.11 5.98
C VAL A 3 -64.53 -11.99 5.45
N GLY A 4 -63.91 -10.96 4.84
CA GLY A 4 -64.56 -9.97 3.96
C GLY A 4 -63.56 -8.84 3.63
N SER A 5 -62.68 -8.95 2.63
CA SER A 5 -62.87 -8.89 1.16
C SER A 5 -63.20 -7.49 0.61
N ARG A 6 -62.28 -6.96 -0.21
CA ARG A 6 -62.44 -6.22 -1.51
C ARG A 6 -61.09 -5.52 -1.79
N SER A 7 -60.19 -6.02 -2.63
CA SER A 7 -60.22 -6.16 -4.10
C SER A 7 -60.21 -4.81 -4.85
N ARG A 8 -59.08 -4.41 -5.45
CA ARG A 8 -58.79 -4.51 -6.90
C ARG A 8 -57.55 -3.71 -7.38
N MET A 9 -56.83 -4.38 -8.29
CA MET A 9 -56.25 -3.89 -9.57
C MET A 9 -54.91 -3.13 -9.60
N SER A 10 -53.88 -3.90 -9.99
CA SER A 10 -53.15 -3.83 -11.28
C SER A 10 -52.56 -2.50 -11.77
N ARG A 11 -51.23 -2.49 -11.98
CA ARG A 11 -50.49 -1.88 -13.10
C ARG A 11 -49.04 -2.41 -13.06
N MET A 12 -48.65 -3.32 -13.96
CA MET A 12 -48.19 -3.11 -15.34
C MET A 12 -46.69 -2.75 -15.40
N CYS A 13 -45.89 -3.73 -15.84
CA CYS A 13 -44.52 -3.57 -16.33
C CYS A 13 -44.43 -2.46 -17.38
N MET A 14 -43.38 -1.64 -17.32
CA MET A 14 -42.88 -0.91 -18.49
C MET A 14 -41.36 -0.98 -18.52
N VAL A 15 -40.88 -1.80 -19.46
CA VAL A 15 -39.48 -1.97 -19.86
C VAL A 15 -39.10 -0.75 -20.71
N ALA A 16 -38.20 0.09 -20.22
CA ALA A 16 -37.65 1.19 -21.01
C ALA A 16 -36.62 0.63 -22.01
N SER A 17 -36.98 0.64 -23.29
CA SER A 17 -36.15 0.20 -24.42
C SER A 17 -35.39 1.42 -24.95
N TYR A 18 -34.07 1.43 -24.80
CA TYR A 18 -33.20 2.46 -25.40
C TYR A 18 -32.64 1.92 -26.73
N ARG A 19 -32.96 2.59 -27.84
CA ARG A 19 -32.43 2.30 -29.20
C ARG A 19 -31.19 3.17 -29.47
N PRO A 20 -30.13 2.66 -30.13
CA PRO A 20 -28.91 3.42 -30.38
C PRO A 20 -28.98 4.22 -31.68
N ALA A 21 -28.35 5.40 -31.69
CA ALA A 21 -28.14 6.20 -32.89
C ALA A 21 -26.91 5.71 -33.67
N LYS A 22 -27.08 5.55 -34.99
CA LYS A 22 -26.02 5.27 -35.97
C LYS A 22 -25.36 6.58 -36.41
N HIS A 23 -24.03 6.63 -36.42
CA HIS A 23 -23.28 7.44 -37.38
C HIS A 23 -22.03 6.71 -37.86
N ILE A 24 -21.74 6.87 -39.15
CA ILE A 24 -20.80 6.10 -39.97
C ILE A 24 -19.47 6.87 -40.08
N ARG A 25 -18.38 6.12 -39.78
CA ARG A 25 -16.98 6.14 -40.29
C ARG A 25 -16.28 7.48 -40.57
N HIS A 26 -15.06 7.62 -40.05
CA HIS A 26 -13.81 7.69 -40.84
C HIS A 26 -12.64 7.13 -40.02
N GLY A 27 -11.75 6.38 -40.69
CA GLY A 27 -10.75 5.52 -40.08
C GLY A 27 -9.58 6.25 -39.43
N SER A 28 -9.12 5.70 -38.33
CA SER A 28 -7.75 5.84 -37.84
C SER A 28 -7.40 4.49 -37.22
N VAL A 29 -6.32 3.89 -37.70
CA VAL A 29 -5.83 2.58 -37.29
C VAL A 29 -5.43 2.68 -35.82
N VAL A 30 -6.31 2.21 -34.94
CA VAL A 30 -5.98 2.05 -33.52
C VAL A 30 -5.28 0.72 -33.39
N THR A 31 -3.97 0.76 -33.16
CA THR A 31 -3.15 -0.38 -32.76
C THR A 31 -3.83 -1.07 -31.57
N PRO A 32 -3.92 -2.42 -31.50
CA PRO A 32 -4.64 -3.08 -30.42
C PRO A 32 -3.88 -2.84 -29.12
N PHE A 33 -4.47 -2.04 -28.24
CA PHE A 33 -4.17 -2.04 -26.82
C PHE A 33 -4.33 -3.49 -26.34
N ILE A 34 -3.25 -4.09 -25.84
CA ILE A 34 -3.27 -5.47 -25.35
C ILE A 34 -4.38 -5.56 -24.30
N LEU A 35 -5.36 -6.40 -24.61
CA LEU A 35 -6.49 -6.73 -23.76
C LEU A 35 -5.95 -7.21 -22.41
N PHE A 36 -6.19 -6.45 -21.33
CA PHE A 36 -5.93 -6.88 -19.95
C PHE A 36 -6.84 -8.08 -19.67
N SER A 37 -6.35 -9.29 -19.91
CA SER A 37 -7.04 -10.53 -19.55
C SER A 37 -6.85 -10.79 -18.06
N SER A 38 -7.96 -10.80 -17.31
CA SER A 38 -8.13 -11.38 -15.96
C SER A 38 -7.06 -11.00 -14.92
N MET A 39 -7.14 -9.80 -14.34
CA MET A 39 -6.52 -9.56 -13.03
C MET A 39 -7.32 -10.34 -11.98
N THR A 40 -6.67 -11.17 -11.17
CA THR A 40 -7.24 -11.66 -9.91
C THR A 40 -7.70 -10.46 -9.06
N ASP A 41 -8.83 -10.57 -8.37
CA ASP A 41 -9.28 -9.49 -7.48
C ASP A 41 -8.16 -9.19 -6.47
N ARG A 42 -7.90 -7.90 -6.23
CA ARG A 42 -6.85 -7.48 -5.28
C ARG A 42 -7.10 -8.03 -3.88
N SER A 43 -8.36 -8.33 -3.55
CA SER A 43 -8.79 -8.94 -2.29
C SER A 43 -8.32 -10.40 -2.11
N GLU A 44 -7.97 -11.10 -3.20
CA GLU A 44 -7.58 -12.52 -3.18
C GLU A 44 -6.06 -12.75 -3.15
N ILE A 45 -5.26 -11.68 -3.23
CA ILE A 45 -3.79 -11.78 -3.24
C ILE A 45 -3.29 -12.02 -1.81
N PRO A 46 -2.54 -13.11 -1.54
CA PRO A 46 -1.98 -13.36 -0.22
C PRO A 46 -1.03 -12.23 0.21
N TRP A 47 -1.10 -11.82 1.48
CA TRP A 47 -0.17 -10.83 2.06
C TRP A 47 1.31 -11.19 1.88
N PRO A 48 1.74 -12.46 2.02
CA PRO A 48 3.10 -12.87 1.69
C PRO A 48 3.54 -12.51 0.27
N THR A 49 2.64 -12.66 -0.71
CA THR A 49 2.88 -12.25 -2.09
C THR A 49 3.12 -10.74 -2.16
N VAL A 50 2.27 -9.93 -1.53
CA VAL A 50 2.42 -8.45 -1.51
C VAL A 50 3.78 -8.03 -0.92
N LYS A 51 4.23 -8.68 0.16
CA LYS A 51 5.56 -8.42 0.75
C LYS A 51 6.68 -8.71 -0.26
N ARG A 52 6.62 -9.86 -0.93
CA ARG A 52 7.62 -10.24 -1.95
C ARG A 52 7.60 -9.33 -3.18
N LEU A 53 6.44 -8.80 -3.59
CA LEU A 53 6.37 -7.83 -4.70
C LEU A 53 7.20 -6.58 -4.44
N SER A 54 7.23 -6.07 -3.20
CA SER A 54 8.07 -4.93 -2.82
C SER A 54 9.56 -5.23 -2.98
N LEU A 55 9.98 -6.48 -2.71
CA LEU A 55 11.36 -6.92 -2.94
C LEU A 55 11.68 -7.05 -4.43
N TYR A 56 10.78 -7.64 -5.21
CA TYR A 56 10.96 -7.76 -6.67
C TYR A 56 11.08 -6.39 -7.32
N LEU A 57 10.32 -5.39 -6.85
CA LEU A 57 10.42 -4.02 -7.33
C LEU A 57 11.81 -3.44 -7.07
N ARG A 58 12.31 -3.56 -5.84
CA ARG A 58 13.66 -3.06 -5.48
C ARG A 58 14.75 -3.71 -6.31
N GLU A 59 14.67 -5.02 -6.48
CA GLU A 59 15.67 -5.76 -7.26
C GLU A 59 15.60 -5.43 -8.76
N ALA A 60 14.40 -5.23 -9.30
CA ALA A 60 14.23 -4.78 -10.68
C ALA A 60 14.75 -3.34 -10.89
N GLU A 61 14.46 -2.41 -9.98
CA GLU A 61 14.98 -1.04 -10.00
C GLU A 61 16.52 -1.03 -9.97
N ARG A 62 17.13 -1.77 -9.04
CA ARG A 62 18.59 -1.92 -8.94
C ARG A 62 19.22 -2.45 -10.24
N ARG A 63 18.58 -3.41 -10.90
CA ARG A 63 19.08 -3.96 -12.16
C ARG A 63 18.92 -2.99 -13.33
N ILE A 64 17.86 -2.20 -13.36
CA ILE A 64 17.70 -1.12 -14.35
C ILE A 64 18.80 -0.07 -14.18
N GLU A 65 19.11 0.32 -12.94
CA GLU A 65 20.24 1.23 -12.64
C GLU A 65 21.57 0.65 -13.11
N ALA A 66 21.74 -0.68 -13.08
CA ALA A 66 22.89 -1.39 -13.62
C ALA A 66 22.84 -1.60 -15.16
N GLY A 67 21.86 -1.03 -15.87
CA GLY A 67 21.74 -1.09 -17.32
C GLY A 67 21.00 -2.31 -17.88
N ALA A 68 20.34 -3.11 -17.04
CA ALA A 68 19.60 -4.28 -17.51
C ALA A 68 18.31 -3.89 -18.25
N THR A 69 18.13 -4.42 -19.46
CA THR A 69 16.89 -4.26 -20.25
C THR A 69 15.88 -5.37 -19.98
N THR A 70 16.35 -6.53 -19.49
CA THR A 70 15.53 -7.67 -19.08
C THR A 70 15.98 -8.20 -17.73
N VAL A 71 15.04 -8.83 -17.02
CA VAL A 71 15.30 -9.50 -15.74
C VAL A 71 14.61 -10.86 -15.74
N SER A 72 15.29 -11.92 -15.31
CA SER A 72 14.71 -13.26 -15.17
C SER A 72 14.08 -13.47 -13.79
N SER A 73 13.18 -14.46 -13.66
CA SER A 73 12.60 -14.82 -12.35
C SER A 73 13.66 -15.29 -11.34
N ARG A 74 14.75 -15.91 -11.81
CA ARG A 74 15.89 -16.29 -10.96
C ARG A 74 16.57 -15.05 -10.39
N GLN A 75 16.85 -14.07 -11.26
CA GLN A 75 17.49 -12.81 -10.89
C GLN A 75 16.67 -11.98 -9.90
N LEU A 76 15.33 -11.98 -10.03
CA LEU A 76 14.45 -11.28 -9.07
C LEU A 76 14.46 -11.89 -7.67
N GLY A 77 14.65 -13.21 -7.57
CA GLY A 77 14.61 -13.92 -6.29
C GLY A 77 15.97 -14.06 -5.61
N GLU A 78 17.06 -13.90 -6.36
CA GLU A 78 18.45 -14.15 -5.92
C GLU A 78 18.84 -13.36 -4.67
N ALA A 79 18.50 -12.06 -4.60
CA ALA A 79 18.89 -11.21 -3.48
C ALA A 79 18.16 -11.50 -2.16
N ASN A 80 17.08 -12.29 -2.19
CA ASN A 80 16.23 -12.57 -1.02
C ASN A 80 15.94 -14.07 -0.86
N ASP A 81 16.76 -14.93 -1.47
CA ASP A 81 16.62 -16.40 -1.46
C ASP A 81 15.24 -16.93 -1.87
N ILE A 82 14.57 -16.22 -2.79
CA ILE A 82 13.26 -16.64 -3.31
C ILE A 82 13.44 -17.49 -4.58
N ALA A 83 12.88 -18.69 -4.58
CA ALA A 83 12.92 -19.57 -5.75
C ALA A 83 12.23 -18.91 -6.96
N GLY A 84 12.85 -19.00 -8.14
CA GLY A 84 12.27 -18.43 -9.38
C GLY A 84 10.91 -19.04 -9.76
N THR A 85 10.59 -20.24 -9.28
CA THR A 85 9.24 -20.83 -9.37
C THR A 85 8.21 -20.03 -8.55
N GLN A 86 8.57 -19.63 -7.33
CA GLN A 86 7.73 -18.79 -6.48
C GLN A 86 7.55 -17.39 -7.08
N VAL A 87 8.61 -16.79 -7.62
CA VAL A 87 8.51 -15.50 -8.34
C VAL A 87 7.51 -15.59 -9.50
N ARG A 88 7.57 -16.67 -10.30
CA ARG A 88 6.62 -16.87 -11.40
C ARG A 88 5.18 -17.04 -10.90
N LYS A 89 4.98 -17.77 -9.79
CA LYS A 89 3.67 -17.94 -9.15
C LYS A 89 3.11 -16.59 -8.68
N ASP A 90 3.92 -15.82 -7.95
CA ASP A 90 3.56 -14.51 -7.41
C ASP A 90 3.16 -13.53 -8.54
N LEU A 91 4.00 -13.42 -9.58
CA LEU A 91 3.73 -12.52 -10.70
C LEU A 91 2.58 -13.02 -11.58
N GLY A 92 2.34 -14.33 -11.63
CA GLY A 92 1.24 -14.95 -12.37
C GLY A 92 -0.15 -14.48 -11.94
N HIS A 93 -0.33 -14.08 -10.68
CA HIS A 93 -1.59 -13.50 -10.17
C HIS A 93 -1.99 -12.19 -10.89
N PHE A 94 -1.05 -11.53 -11.57
CA PHE A 94 -1.27 -10.22 -12.20
C PHE A 94 -1.28 -10.29 -13.73
N GLY A 95 -1.39 -11.50 -14.28
CA GLY A 95 -1.39 -11.78 -15.71
C GLY A 95 0.00 -12.10 -16.27
N GLN A 96 0.10 -12.14 -17.60
CA GLN A 96 1.37 -12.46 -18.29
C GLN A 96 2.30 -11.24 -18.31
N ILE A 97 3.17 -11.14 -17.30
CA ILE A 97 4.15 -10.04 -17.18
C ILE A 97 5.46 -10.32 -17.95
N GLY A 98 5.68 -11.55 -18.45
CA GLY A 98 6.94 -11.94 -19.09
C GLY A 98 6.82 -12.98 -20.18
N LYS A 99 7.95 -13.30 -20.82
CA LYS A 99 8.06 -14.34 -21.85
C LYS A 99 8.97 -15.47 -21.38
N SER A 100 8.49 -16.71 -21.48
CA SER A 100 9.28 -17.91 -21.16
C SER A 100 10.60 -17.91 -21.93
N GLY A 101 11.72 -18.20 -21.24
CA GLY A 101 13.06 -18.23 -21.83
C GLY A 101 13.74 -16.86 -22.05
N ILE A 102 13.01 -15.74 -21.94
CA ILE A 102 13.54 -14.38 -22.12
C ILE A 102 13.53 -13.60 -20.80
N GLY A 103 12.50 -13.80 -19.97
CA GLY A 103 12.29 -13.06 -18.74
C GLY A 103 11.29 -11.90 -18.91
N TYR A 104 11.43 -10.90 -18.05
CA TYR A 104 10.58 -9.72 -17.99
C TYR A 104 11.32 -8.53 -18.60
N GLN A 105 10.63 -7.71 -19.39
CA GLN A 105 11.19 -6.41 -19.79
C GLN A 105 11.25 -5.55 -18.52
N ALA A 106 12.45 -5.07 -18.17
CA ALA A 106 12.72 -4.53 -16.84
C ALA A 106 11.85 -3.29 -16.51
N THR A 107 11.81 -2.30 -17.40
CA THR A 107 10.99 -1.09 -17.25
C THR A 107 9.49 -1.41 -17.12
N ASN A 108 8.97 -2.34 -17.93
CA ASN A 108 7.56 -2.73 -17.88
C ASN A 108 7.23 -3.47 -16.58
N LEU A 109 8.14 -4.33 -16.11
CA LEU A 109 8.00 -5.00 -14.82
C LEU A 109 7.93 -3.97 -13.69
N VAL A 110 8.85 -3.00 -13.65
CA VAL A 110 8.86 -1.93 -12.62
C VAL A 110 7.57 -1.12 -12.67
N MET A 111 7.14 -0.65 -13.85
CA MET A 111 5.87 0.09 -13.99
C MET A 111 4.67 -0.74 -13.49
N THR A 112 4.64 -2.03 -13.84
CA THR A 112 3.56 -2.94 -13.43
C THR A 112 3.55 -3.15 -11.91
N LEU A 113 4.70 -3.44 -11.30
CA LEU A 113 4.84 -3.63 -9.85
C LEU A 113 4.46 -2.36 -9.09
N ARG A 114 4.93 -1.18 -9.53
CA ARG A 114 4.55 0.10 -8.91
C ARG A 114 3.04 0.33 -8.95
N ARG A 115 2.38 0.04 -10.07
CA ARG A 115 0.91 0.17 -10.19
C ARG A 115 0.14 -0.82 -9.30
N ILE A 116 0.64 -2.05 -9.16
CA ILE A 116 0.04 -3.05 -8.26
C ILE A 116 0.13 -2.56 -6.82
N LEU A 117 1.32 -2.14 -6.39
CA LEU A 117 1.61 -1.64 -5.04
C LEU A 117 1.03 -0.24 -4.75
N GLY A 118 0.41 0.42 -5.74
CA GLY A 118 -0.13 1.77 -5.58
C GLY A 118 0.92 2.87 -5.50
N LEU A 119 2.14 2.63 -5.99
CA LEU A 119 3.29 3.55 -6.00
C LEU A 119 3.38 4.39 -7.29
N ASN A 120 2.30 4.42 -8.07
CA ASN A 120 2.13 5.27 -9.25
C ASN A 120 1.39 6.58 -8.94
N ARG A 121 1.20 6.88 -7.65
CA ARG A 121 0.64 8.12 -7.12
C ARG A 121 1.51 8.58 -5.94
N SER A 122 1.38 9.84 -5.56
CA SER A 122 1.91 10.35 -4.30
C SER A 122 0.93 10.08 -3.17
N TRP A 123 1.46 9.63 -2.04
CA TRP A 123 0.74 9.47 -0.79
C TRP A 123 1.15 10.57 0.17
N ARG A 124 0.18 11.34 0.64
CA ARG A 124 0.39 12.32 1.70
C ARG A 124 0.19 11.64 3.05
N ALA A 125 1.07 11.94 3.99
CA ALA A 125 1.10 11.33 5.31
C ALA A 125 1.34 12.36 6.41
N VAL A 126 0.91 12.04 7.62
CA VAL A 126 1.24 12.77 8.84
C VAL A 126 1.95 11.85 9.83
N VAL A 127 2.77 12.42 10.70
CA VAL A 127 3.35 11.71 11.85
C VAL A 127 2.66 12.18 13.12
N VAL A 128 2.24 11.26 13.98
CA VAL A 128 1.73 11.60 15.31
C VAL A 128 2.65 11.02 16.37
N GLY A 129 3.12 11.88 17.26
CA GLY A 129 4.19 11.60 18.23
C GLY A 129 5.56 11.99 17.68
N VAL A 130 6.13 13.06 18.24
CA VAL A 130 7.42 13.67 17.87
C VAL A 130 8.46 13.43 18.98
N GLY A 131 8.42 12.22 19.54
CA GLY A 131 9.51 11.66 20.34
C GLY A 131 10.67 11.15 19.46
N ASN A 132 11.51 10.28 20.01
CA ASN A 132 12.70 9.77 19.29
C ASN A 132 12.38 9.12 17.93
N ILE A 133 11.37 8.24 17.90
CA ILE A 133 10.97 7.53 16.67
C ILE A 133 10.36 8.51 15.67
N GLY A 134 9.44 9.37 16.10
CA GLY A 134 8.83 10.39 15.23
C GLY A 134 9.86 11.32 14.60
N ARG A 135 10.81 11.83 15.40
CA ARG A 135 11.90 12.67 14.90
C ARG A 135 12.79 11.94 13.89
N ALA A 136 13.11 10.67 14.14
CA ALA A 136 13.88 9.85 13.19
C ALA A 136 13.13 9.65 11.87
N ILE A 137 11.82 9.43 11.91
CA ILE A 137 10.96 9.32 10.73
C ILE A 137 10.94 10.63 9.93
N LEU A 138 10.77 11.77 10.60
CA LEU A 138 10.74 13.10 9.97
C LEU A 138 12.09 13.45 9.31
N GLY A 139 13.19 12.95 9.86
CA GLY A 139 14.54 13.11 9.31
C GLY A 139 14.89 12.17 8.16
N TYR A 140 14.00 11.26 7.74
CA TYR A 140 14.31 10.20 6.77
C TYR A 140 13.86 10.57 5.33
N PRO A 141 14.77 11.07 4.45
CA PRO A 141 14.39 11.60 3.14
C PRO A 141 13.87 10.56 2.14
N GLN A 142 14.13 9.27 2.36
CA GLN A 142 13.85 8.21 1.39
C GLN A 142 12.35 7.90 1.24
N PHE A 143 11.49 8.33 2.18
CA PHE A 143 10.04 8.21 2.00
C PHE A 143 9.55 9.01 0.80
N SER A 144 10.01 10.26 0.67
CA SER A 144 9.58 11.14 -0.44
C SER A 144 10.05 10.62 -1.79
N GLN A 145 11.24 10.02 -1.87
CA GLN A 145 11.75 9.36 -3.08
C GLN A 145 10.88 8.17 -3.53
N ARG A 146 10.13 7.58 -2.60
CA ARG A 146 9.21 6.45 -2.87
C ARG A 146 7.77 6.89 -3.06
N GLY A 147 7.50 8.19 -3.11
CA GLY A 147 6.17 8.76 -3.28
C GLY A 147 5.37 8.89 -1.98
N PHE A 148 6.02 8.81 -0.82
CA PHE A 148 5.40 9.05 0.49
C PHE A 148 5.88 10.37 1.07
N HIS A 149 5.00 11.36 1.14
CA HIS A 149 5.32 12.71 1.57
C HIS A 149 4.73 12.94 2.95
N VAL A 150 5.60 13.04 3.96
CA VAL A 150 5.20 13.49 5.30
C VAL A 150 5.07 15.00 5.25
N ILE A 151 3.85 15.50 5.41
CA ILE A 151 3.57 16.93 5.22
C ILE A 151 3.48 17.72 6.53
N ALA A 152 3.17 17.04 7.62
CA ALA A 152 3.03 17.62 8.95
C ALA A 152 3.28 16.56 10.02
N ALA A 153 3.64 17.04 11.21
CA ALA A 153 3.73 16.24 12.41
C ALA A 153 2.81 16.80 13.50
N PHE A 154 2.39 15.94 14.43
CA PHE A 154 1.49 16.32 15.52
C PHE A 154 2.00 15.77 16.85
N ASP A 155 1.94 16.60 17.89
CA ASP A 155 2.26 16.20 19.26
C ASP A 155 1.39 16.98 20.26
N GLN A 156 1.17 16.41 21.44
CA GLN A 156 0.48 17.10 22.53
C GLN A 156 1.45 17.95 23.37
N ASN A 157 2.74 17.62 23.34
CA ASN A 157 3.78 18.32 24.07
C ASN A 157 4.02 19.71 23.46
N GLN A 158 3.55 20.74 24.15
CA GLN A 158 3.70 22.14 23.74
C GLN A 158 5.15 22.58 23.58
N ALA A 159 6.12 21.88 24.17
CA ALA A 159 7.54 22.20 24.00
C ALA A 159 8.04 21.93 22.58
N VAL A 160 7.40 21.03 21.83
CA VAL A 160 7.82 20.67 20.45
C VAL A 160 6.90 21.25 19.38
N VAL A 161 5.70 21.72 19.75
CA VAL A 161 4.77 22.37 18.83
C VAL A 161 5.39 23.65 18.29
N GLY A 162 5.31 23.85 16.97
CA GLY A 162 5.93 24.96 16.23
C GLY A 162 7.37 24.69 15.79
N GLU A 163 8.01 23.59 16.23
CA GLU A 163 9.31 23.20 15.71
C GLU A 163 9.23 22.77 14.23
N LYS A 164 10.34 22.93 13.50
CA LYS A 164 10.55 22.33 12.18
C LYS A 164 11.62 21.27 12.23
N ILE A 165 11.26 20.03 11.91
CA ILE A 165 12.12 18.85 12.00
C ILE A 165 12.15 18.20 10.62
N GLY A 166 13.35 18.10 10.03
CA GLY A 166 13.47 17.58 8.66
C GLY A 166 12.70 18.41 7.62
N GLY A 167 12.39 19.69 7.92
CA GLY A 167 11.58 20.57 7.08
C GLY A 167 10.06 20.44 7.28
N VAL A 168 9.61 19.56 8.17
CA VAL A 168 8.19 19.35 8.51
C VAL A 168 7.85 20.10 9.79
N GLU A 169 6.73 20.83 9.79
CA GLU A 169 6.23 21.58 10.94
C GLU A 169 5.44 20.69 11.91
N VAL A 170 5.63 20.93 13.21
CA VAL A 170 4.91 20.24 14.28
C VAL A 170 3.72 21.08 14.73
N HIS A 171 2.52 20.52 14.66
CA HIS A 171 1.27 21.13 15.08
C HIS A 171 0.76 20.50 16.39
N GLY A 172 -0.11 21.23 17.09
CA GLY A 172 -0.87 20.68 18.22
C GLY A 172 -1.96 19.71 17.74
N MET A 173 -2.31 18.76 18.61
CA MET A 173 -3.33 17.72 18.31
C MET A 173 -4.71 18.29 18.01
N GLU A 174 -5.03 19.49 18.50
CA GLU A 174 -6.27 20.22 18.24
C GLU A 174 -6.49 20.54 16.76
N ALA A 175 -5.42 20.67 15.97
CA ALA A 175 -5.51 20.95 14.53
C ALA A 175 -5.57 19.68 13.67
N LEU A 176 -5.48 18.48 14.28
CA LEU A 176 -5.27 17.23 13.55
C LEU A 176 -6.38 16.92 12.54
N ILE A 177 -7.64 17.00 12.98
CA ILE A 177 -8.80 16.63 12.16
C ILE A 177 -8.90 17.59 10.96
N ASP A 178 -8.99 18.89 11.24
CA ASP A 178 -9.09 19.92 10.21
C ASP A 178 -7.93 19.85 9.21
N PHE A 179 -6.71 19.59 9.68
CA PHE A 179 -5.55 19.51 8.80
C PHE A 179 -5.61 18.29 7.87
N ILE A 180 -5.97 17.11 8.41
CA ILE A 180 -6.07 15.87 7.62
C ILE A 180 -7.14 16.01 6.54
N GLU A 181 -8.29 16.60 6.88
CA GLU A 181 -9.39 16.81 5.94
C GLU A 181 -9.02 17.82 4.84
N ASN A 182 -8.49 18.99 5.22
CA ASN A 182 -8.16 20.05 4.28
C ASN A 182 -7.00 19.68 3.35
N GLU A 183 -6.06 18.87 3.82
CA GLU A 183 -4.89 18.45 3.05
C GLU A 183 -5.04 17.07 2.37
N ASP A 184 -6.23 16.45 2.43
CA ASP A 184 -6.52 15.16 1.78
C ASP A 184 -5.51 14.05 2.16
N ILE A 185 -5.31 13.88 3.47
CA ILE A 185 -4.32 12.94 4.02
C ILE A 185 -4.93 11.56 4.18
N HIS A 186 -4.19 10.58 3.68
CA HIS A 186 -4.64 9.20 3.61
C HIS A 186 -3.86 8.26 4.54
N LEU A 187 -2.65 8.64 4.96
CA LEU A 187 -1.75 7.81 5.77
C LEU A 187 -1.34 8.49 7.07
N GLY A 188 -1.35 7.74 8.16
CA GLY A 188 -0.84 8.17 9.47
C GLY A 188 0.33 7.30 9.92
N LEU A 189 1.43 7.92 10.35
CA LEU A 189 2.54 7.25 11.01
C LEU A 189 2.40 7.48 12.51
N LEU A 190 2.10 6.41 13.25
CA LEU A 190 1.81 6.49 14.68
C LEU A 190 3.05 6.12 15.49
N ALA A 191 3.65 7.10 16.15
CA ALA A 191 4.89 6.97 16.93
C ALA A 191 4.72 7.51 18.37
N VAL A 192 3.58 7.18 18.98
CA VAL A 192 3.24 7.55 20.37
C VAL A 192 3.45 6.38 21.33
N PRO A 193 3.52 6.62 22.66
CA PRO A 193 3.54 5.57 23.66
C PRO A 193 2.33 4.62 23.57
N SER A 194 2.50 3.39 24.08
CA SER A 194 1.49 2.34 23.99
C SER A 194 0.15 2.75 24.61
N GLU A 195 0.19 3.52 25.69
CA GLU A 195 -0.94 3.91 26.53
C GLU A 195 -1.97 4.75 25.76
N VAL A 196 -1.52 5.55 24.80
CA VAL A 196 -2.36 6.50 24.05
C VAL A 196 -2.56 6.10 22.58
N SER A 197 -1.79 5.12 22.10
CA SER A 197 -1.78 4.69 20.69
C SER A 197 -3.16 4.33 20.12
N GLN A 198 -4.01 3.61 20.87
CA GLN A 198 -5.34 3.24 20.39
C GLN A 198 -6.25 4.46 20.22
N GLN A 199 -6.28 5.36 21.21
CA GLN A 199 -7.06 6.59 21.16
C GLN A 199 -6.62 7.48 19.99
N VAL A 200 -5.31 7.64 19.78
CA VAL A 200 -4.78 8.43 18.66
C VAL A 200 -5.08 7.76 17.32
N ALA A 201 -5.04 6.43 17.24
CA ALA A 201 -5.43 5.70 16.02
C ALA A 201 -6.91 5.91 15.67
N GLU A 202 -7.80 5.92 16.67
CA GLU A 202 -9.21 6.23 16.48
C GLU A 202 -9.42 7.66 15.97
N LEU A 203 -8.71 8.65 16.53
CA LEU A 203 -8.73 10.03 16.05
C LEU A 203 -8.26 10.16 14.59
N LEU A 204 -7.19 9.44 14.22
CA LEU A 204 -6.72 9.41 12.83
C LEU A 204 -7.81 8.86 11.89
N VAL A 205 -8.50 7.80 12.30
CA VAL A 205 -9.60 7.22 11.52
C VAL A 205 -10.78 8.18 11.40
N GLU A 206 -11.16 8.85 12.49
CA GLU A 206 -12.20 9.87 12.50
C GLU A 206 -11.89 11.01 11.53
N ALA A 207 -10.64 11.48 11.53
CA ALA A 207 -10.15 12.49 10.59
C ALA A 207 -10.10 12.03 9.12
N GLY A 208 -10.33 10.74 8.84
CA GLY A 208 -10.44 10.22 7.49
C GLY A 208 -9.24 9.41 6.99
N ILE A 209 -8.20 9.18 7.81
CA ILE A 209 -7.04 8.34 7.46
C ILE A 209 -7.49 6.94 7.04
N LYS A 210 -6.87 6.39 5.99
CA LYS A 210 -7.19 5.08 5.40
C LYS A 210 -6.16 4.00 5.71
N GLY A 211 -4.98 4.39 6.16
CA GLY A 211 -3.91 3.46 6.53
C GLY A 211 -3.00 4.01 7.62
N ILE A 212 -2.62 3.14 8.57
CA ILE A 212 -1.75 3.50 9.69
C ILE A 212 -0.49 2.62 9.65
N LEU A 213 0.68 3.27 9.66
CA LEU A 213 1.95 2.63 9.97
C LEU A 213 2.20 2.80 11.47
N ASN A 214 2.07 1.71 12.21
CA ASN A 214 2.11 1.70 13.67
C ASN A 214 3.50 1.34 14.20
N PHE A 215 4.14 2.25 14.93
CA PHE A 215 5.39 2.01 15.66
C PHE A 215 5.16 1.77 17.16
N ALA A 216 3.93 1.89 17.66
CA ALA A 216 3.62 1.57 19.03
C ALA A 216 3.65 0.04 19.26
N PRO A 217 4.07 -0.44 20.45
CA PRO A 217 4.32 -1.86 20.72
C PRO A 217 3.03 -2.69 20.93
N ASN A 218 1.87 -2.15 20.60
CA ASN A 218 0.57 -2.78 20.75
C ASN A 218 -0.17 -2.89 19.42
N ARG A 219 -1.08 -3.87 19.35
CA ARG A 219 -1.96 -4.05 18.19
C ARG A 219 -3.12 -3.05 18.27
N LEU A 220 -3.34 -2.32 17.18
CA LEU A 220 -4.46 -1.40 17.03
C LEU A 220 -5.73 -2.13 16.58
N LEU A 221 -6.87 -1.71 17.11
CA LEU A 221 -8.20 -2.20 16.74
C LEU A 221 -8.96 -1.09 16.04
N VAL A 222 -8.78 -0.97 14.72
CA VAL A 222 -9.37 0.09 13.89
C VAL A 222 -9.87 -0.46 12.55
N PRO A 223 -10.90 0.14 11.92
CA PRO A 223 -11.50 -0.36 10.68
C PRO A 223 -10.72 0.05 9.41
N VAL A 224 -9.40 0.23 9.52
CA VAL A 224 -8.52 0.68 8.43
C VAL A 224 -7.30 -0.23 8.30
N GLY A 225 -6.53 -0.08 7.21
CA GLY A 225 -5.31 -0.85 7.04
C GLY A 225 -4.26 -0.49 8.09
N VAL A 226 -3.68 -1.48 8.78
CA VAL A 226 -2.61 -1.27 9.75
C VAL A 226 -1.41 -2.13 9.40
N VAL A 227 -0.25 -1.50 9.31
CA VAL A 227 1.06 -2.17 9.21
C VAL A 227 1.85 -1.82 10.46
N SER A 228 2.21 -2.82 11.27
CA SER A 228 3.03 -2.58 12.47
C SER A 228 4.52 -2.77 12.17
N VAL A 229 5.35 -1.90 12.75
CA VAL A 229 6.81 -2.03 12.79
C VAL A 229 7.21 -2.44 14.19
N ASP A 230 7.78 -3.64 14.31
CA ASP A 230 8.19 -4.22 15.58
C ASP A 230 9.70 -4.52 15.58
N LEU A 231 10.46 -3.58 16.14
CA LEU A 231 11.91 -3.69 16.26
C LEU A 231 12.30 -4.75 17.29
N SER A 232 11.51 -4.93 18.35
CA SER A 232 11.77 -5.93 19.40
C SER A 232 11.68 -7.34 18.84
N ARG A 233 10.62 -7.64 18.09
CA ARG A 233 10.48 -8.91 17.37
C ARG A 233 11.63 -9.16 16.41
N SER A 234 12.09 -8.11 15.72
CA SER A 234 13.23 -8.21 14.81
C SER A 234 14.53 -8.58 15.55
N LEU A 235 14.75 -8.02 16.74
CA LEU A 235 15.88 -8.37 17.61
C LEU A 235 15.76 -9.78 18.20
N GLU A 236 14.57 -10.20 18.62
CA GLU A 236 14.32 -11.57 19.11
C GLU A 236 14.62 -12.63 18.04
N MET A 237 14.17 -12.37 16.80
CA MET A 237 14.50 -13.22 15.65
C MET A 237 16.01 -13.28 15.42
N LEU A 238 16.69 -12.12 15.44
CA LEU A 238 18.14 -12.06 15.30
C LEU A 238 18.85 -12.83 16.42
N ALA A 239 18.41 -12.68 17.66
CA ALA A 239 18.96 -13.41 18.81
C ALA A 239 18.80 -14.93 18.64
N PHE A 240 17.64 -15.39 18.15
CA PHE A 240 17.41 -16.80 17.84
C PHE A 240 18.33 -17.30 16.72
N GLN A 241 18.53 -16.52 15.65
CA GLN A 241 19.44 -16.90 14.57
C GLN A 241 20.88 -17.04 15.07
N VAL A 242 21.35 -16.05 15.84
CA VAL A 242 22.70 -16.05 16.44
C VAL A 242 22.88 -17.24 17.39
N SER A 243 21.89 -17.52 18.25
CA SER A 243 21.97 -18.63 19.21
C SER A 243 21.87 -20.00 18.56
N SER A 244 21.19 -20.10 17.41
CA SER A 244 21.01 -21.34 16.65
C SER A 244 22.05 -21.55 15.55
N GLY A 245 23.01 -20.62 15.38
CA GLY A 245 23.99 -20.67 14.30
C GLY A 245 23.41 -20.54 12.89
N LEU A 246 22.20 -19.98 12.78
CA LEU A 246 21.55 -19.72 11.50
C LEU A 246 22.14 -18.45 10.86
N THR A 247 22.29 -18.48 9.53
CA THR A 247 22.80 -17.36 8.74
C THR A 247 21.81 -16.99 7.65
N GLY A 248 21.91 -15.76 7.13
CA GLY A 248 21.01 -15.23 6.11
C GLY A 248 19.75 -14.60 6.69
N GLU A 249 18.97 -13.94 5.83
CA GLU A 249 17.68 -13.37 6.20
C GLU A 249 16.63 -14.51 6.22
N PRO A 250 15.79 -14.63 7.26
CA PRO A 250 14.78 -15.67 7.29
C PRO A 250 13.82 -15.49 6.11
N PRO A 251 13.36 -16.59 5.49
CA PRO A 251 12.46 -16.49 4.34
C PRO A 251 11.20 -15.70 4.75
N LEU A 252 10.79 -14.78 3.88
CA LEU A 252 9.49 -14.12 4.02
C LEU A 252 8.42 -15.20 3.89
N GLY A 253 7.91 -15.65 5.05
CA GLY A 253 7.09 -16.86 5.20
C GLY A 253 5.94 -17.02 4.20
N ASP A 254 5.51 -18.26 4.04
CA ASP A 254 4.35 -18.67 3.22
C ASP A 254 3.01 -18.14 3.76
#